data_AF-A0A838SF50-F1
#
_entry.id   AF-A0A838SF50-F1
#
_cell.length_a   1.000
_cell.length_b   1.000
_cell.length_c   1.000
_cell.angle_alpha   90.00
_cell.angle_beta   90.00
_cell.angle_gamma   90.00
#
_symmetry.space_group_name_H-M   'P 1'
#
loop_
_entity.id
_entity.type
_entity.pdbx_description
1 polymer ?
#
loop_
_entity_poly.entity_id
_entity_poly.type
_entity_poly.pdbx_seq_one_letter_code
_entity_poly.pdbx_strand_id
1 'polypeptide(L)'
;MNIVKERVLLMRCLMGFFVLLSWPAFSGCSSISVSSDYRESTDFSELKTFSWMLKTPEGDIDLGGGNQMARQRIQDAVATELANKGYIEIMAGNSDFHVTYYVGREERIQVQPMRVR
;
A
#
# COMPACT_ATOMS: atom_id res chain seq x y z
N MET A 1 -11.01 -5.12 58.88
CA MET A 1 -10.16 -4.27 58.02
C MET A 1 -9.31 -5.07 57.01
N ASN A 2 -9.24 -6.41 57.09
CA ASN A 2 -8.44 -7.25 56.16
C ASN A 2 -9.23 -7.71 54.92
N ILE A 3 -10.53 -8.01 55.06
CA ILE A 3 -11.40 -8.49 53.96
C ILE A 3 -11.57 -7.45 52.84
N VAL A 4 -11.69 -6.16 53.20
CA VAL A 4 -11.81 -5.07 52.22
C VAL A 4 -10.49 -4.84 51.48
N LYS A 5 -9.35 -4.96 52.17
CA LYS A 5 -8.01 -4.83 51.56
C LYS A 5 -7.71 -5.99 50.60
N GLU A 6 -8.06 -7.22 50.96
CA GLU A 6 -7.91 -8.40 50.08
C GLU A 6 -8.76 -8.26 48.82
N ARG A 7 -10.02 -7.81 48.94
CA ARG A 7 -10.88 -7.58 47.77
C ARG A 7 -10.39 -6.45 46.86
N VAL A 8 -9.85 -5.37 47.44
CA VAL A 8 -9.23 -4.26 46.68
C VAL A 8 -7.93 -4.71 46.01
N LEU A 9 -7.12 -5.54 46.67
CA LEU A 9 -5.91 -6.12 46.11
C LEU A 9 -6.25 -7.09 44.96
N LEU A 10 -7.27 -7.94 45.15
CA LEU A 10 -7.78 -8.87 44.14
C LEU A 10 -8.29 -8.12 42.90
N MET A 11 -9.06 -7.04 43.08
CA MET A 11 -9.55 -6.19 41.98
C MET A 11 -8.41 -5.49 41.23
N ARG A 12 -7.34 -5.06 41.92
CA ARG A 12 -6.17 -4.44 41.29
C ARG A 12 -5.33 -5.44 40.48
N CYS A 13 -5.18 -6.67 40.99
CA CYS A 13 -4.55 -7.77 40.25
C CYS A 13 -5.40 -8.22 39.06
N LEU A 14 -6.72 -8.33 39.22
CA LEU A 14 -7.63 -8.66 38.12
C LEU A 14 -7.65 -7.57 37.05
N MET A 15 -7.64 -6.29 37.43
CA MET A 15 -7.55 -5.17 36.48
C MET A 15 -6.19 -5.16 35.77
N GLY A 16 -5.09 -5.38 36.48
CA GLY A 16 -3.75 -5.48 35.89
C GLY A 16 -3.61 -6.67 34.93
N PHE A 17 -4.22 -7.81 35.27
CA PHE A 17 -4.27 -8.98 34.41
C PHE A 17 -5.07 -8.72 33.14
N PHE A 18 -6.23 -8.06 33.24
CA PHE A 18 -7.05 -7.70 32.06
C PHE A 18 -6.34 -6.71 31.13
N VAL A 19 -5.56 -5.77 31.69
CA VAL A 19 -4.76 -4.80 30.93
C VAL A 19 -3.54 -5.46 30.26
N LEU A 20 -2.88 -6.42 30.92
CA LEU A 20 -1.79 -7.19 30.32
C LEU A 20 -2.30 -8.13 29.22
N LEU A 21 -3.50 -8.69 29.37
CA LEU A 21 -4.09 -9.61 28.41
C LEU A 21 -4.59 -8.92 27.14
N SER A 22 -4.92 -7.62 27.19
CA SER A 22 -5.40 -6.86 26.04
C SER A 22 -4.29 -6.27 25.16
N TRP A 23 -3.05 -6.23 25.65
CA TRP A 23 -1.89 -5.67 24.94
C TRP A 23 -1.63 -6.30 23.55
N PRO A 24 -1.74 -7.62 23.34
CA PRO A 24 -1.47 -8.23 22.03
C PRO A 24 -2.52 -7.93 20.95
N ALA A 25 -3.72 -7.45 21.34
CA ALA A 25 -4.83 -7.24 20.41
C ALA A 25 -4.62 -6.05 19.45
N PHE A 26 -3.60 -5.21 19.68
CA PHE A 26 -3.31 -4.05 18.83
C PHE A 26 -2.33 -4.33 17.69
N SER A 27 -1.84 -5.56 17.53
CA SER A 27 -0.95 -5.93 16.41
C SER A 27 -1.74 -6.29 15.15
N GLY A 28 -2.45 -5.33 14.58
CA GLY A 28 -3.04 -5.44 13.24
C GLY A 28 -1.97 -5.30 12.16
N CYS A 29 -1.20 -6.35 11.88
CA CYS A 29 -0.24 -6.35 10.78
C CYS A 29 -0.95 -6.63 9.45
N SER A 30 -1.55 -5.61 8.83
CA SER A 30 -2.00 -5.70 7.45
C SER A 30 -0.77 -5.62 6.54
N SER A 31 -0.14 -6.77 6.26
CA SER A 31 1.01 -6.84 5.36
C SER A 31 0.56 -6.65 3.91
N ILE A 32 1.10 -5.64 3.23
CA ILE A 32 0.97 -5.48 1.78
C ILE A 32 2.05 -6.33 1.10
N SER A 33 1.64 -7.19 0.18
CA SER A 33 2.58 -7.99 -0.62
C SER A 33 3.07 -7.17 -1.81
N VAL A 34 4.38 -7.00 -1.94
CA VAL A 34 5.02 -6.28 -3.06
C VAL A 34 6.02 -7.23 -3.73
N SER A 35 5.98 -7.29 -5.06
CA SER A 35 6.95 -8.02 -5.88
C SER A 35 7.51 -7.06 -6.92
N SER A 36 8.83 -7.07 -7.09
CA SER A 36 9.56 -6.21 -8.01
C SER A 36 10.50 -7.05 -8.85
N ASP A 37 10.55 -6.77 -10.16
CA ASP A 37 11.46 -7.40 -11.11
C ASP A 37 12.12 -6.31 -11.95
N TYR A 38 13.43 -6.43 -12.18
CA TYR A 38 14.21 -5.54 -13.03
C TYR A 38 15.38 -6.30 -13.65
N ARG A 39 15.90 -5.78 -14.76
CA ARG A 39 17.12 -6.32 -15.39
C ARG A 39 18.35 -5.79 -14.67
N GLU A 40 19.12 -6.70 -14.07
CA GLU A 40 20.37 -6.35 -13.35
C GLU A 40 21.45 -5.74 -14.26
N SER A 41 21.41 -6.04 -15.56
CA SER A 41 22.35 -5.49 -16.55
C SER A 41 22.08 -4.02 -16.91
N THR A 42 20.98 -3.44 -16.44
CA THR A 42 20.63 -2.05 -16.74
C THR A 42 21.34 -1.11 -15.78
N ASP A 43 22.11 -0.17 -16.32
CA ASP A 43 22.67 0.92 -15.52
C ASP A 43 21.63 2.03 -15.35
N PHE A 44 21.09 2.16 -14.13
CA PHE A 44 20.12 3.20 -13.79
C PHE A 44 20.77 4.53 -13.36
N SER A 45 22.10 4.57 -13.21
CA SER A 45 22.82 5.75 -12.73
C SER A 45 22.92 6.87 -13.77
N GLU A 46 22.76 6.54 -15.05
CA GLU A 46 22.77 7.50 -16.15
C GLU A 46 21.42 8.22 -16.32
N LEU A 47 20.34 7.67 -15.76
CA LEU A 47 18.99 8.21 -15.87
C LEU A 47 18.80 9.39 -14.92
N LYS A 48 18.20 10.49 -15.38
CA LYS A 48 17.98 11.70 -14.56
C LYS A 48 16.56 12.22 -14.62
N THR A 49 15.89 12.03 -15.75
CA THR A 49 14.58 12.61 -16.03
C THR A 49 13.54 11.54 -16.30
N PHE A 50 12.33 11.76 -15.80
CA PHE A 50 11.20 10.89 -16.07
C PHE A 50 9.98 11.68 -16.52
N SER A 51 9.08 11.00 -17.24
CA SER A 51 7.76 11.53 -17.56
C SER A 51 6.69 10.43 -17.47
N TRP A 52 5.45 10.84 -17.23
CA TRP A 52 4.32 9.92 -17.22
C TRP A 52 3.98 9.45 -18.64
N MET A 53 3.92 8.15 -18.84
CA MET A 53 3.35 7.57 -20.06
C MET A 53 1.83 7.57 -19.94
N LEU A 54 1.18 8.45 -20.71
CA LEU A 54 -0.28 8.60 -20.72
C LEU A 54 -0.95 7.79 -21.85
N LYS A 55 -0.18 7.31 -22.83
CA LYS A 55 -0.66 6.59 -24.00
C LYS A 55 0.27 5.44 -24.36
N THR A 56 -0.33 4.36 -24.82
CA THR A 56 0.36 3.24 -25.48
C THR A 56 -0.07 3.17 -26.95
N PRO A 57 0.60 2.36 -27.81
CA PRO A 57 0.11 2.07 -29.15
C PRO A 57 -1.31 1.48 -29.19
N GLU A 58 -1.76 0.88 -28.08
CA GLU A 58 -3.08 0.24 -27.93
C GLU A 58 -4.17 1.22 -27.46
N GLY A 59 -3.81 2.44 -27.04
CA GLY A 59 -4.75 3.48 -26.61
C GLY A 59 -4.32 4.24 -25.36
N ASP A 60 -5.25 5.06 -24.84
CA ASP A 60 -5.07 5.80 -23.59
C ASP A 60 -5.03 4.84 -22.38
N ILE A 61 -4.12 5.08 -21.44
CA ILE A 61 -4.01 4.27 -20.22
C ILE A 61 -5.01 4.79 -19.19
N ASP A 62 -5.94 3.95 -18.73
CA ASP A 62 -6.82 4.30 -17.60
C ASP A 62 -6.04 4.23 -16.28
N LEU A 63 -5.33 5.32 -16.01
CA LEU A 63 -4.63 5.54 -14.75
C LEU A 63 -5.67 5.73 -13.64
N GLY A 64 -5.74 4.79 -12.70
CA GLY A 64 -6.59 4.89 -11.50
C GLY A 64 -8.00 4.30 -11.62
N GLY A 65 -8.31 3.54 -12.68
CA GLY A 65 -9.58 2.83 -12.81
C GLY A 65 -10.80 3.77 -12.78
N GLY A 66 -10.71 4.89 -13.48
CA GLY A 66 -11.73 5.96 -13.48
C GLY A 66 -11.78 6.87 -12.24
N ASN A 67 -10.96 6.64 -11.19
CA ASN A 67 -10.92 7.48 -10.00
C ASN A 67 -9.78 8.52 -10.06
N GLN A 68 -10.14 9.78 -10.28
CA GLN A 68 -9.18 10.90 -10.35
C GLN A 68 -8.40 11.12 -9.04
N MET A 69 -9.02 10.94 -7.87
CA MET A 69 -8.32 11.11 -6.59
C MET A 69 -7.28 10.01 -6.37
N ALA A 70 -7.62 8.77 -6.74
CA ALA A 70 -6.67 7.67 -6.68
C ALA A 70 -5.50 7.92 -7.63
N ARG A 71 -5.79 8.39 -8.85
CA ARG A 71 -4.76 8.75 -9.83
C ARG A 71 -3.77 9.76 -9.27
N GLN A 72 -4.28 10.87 -8.73
CA GLN A 72 -3.45 11.93 -8.17
C GLN A 72 -2.59 11.42 -7.01
N ARG A 73 -3.18 10.67 -6.07
CA ARG A 73 -2.43 10.11 -4.93
C ARG A 73 -1.29 9.18 -5.35
N ILE A 74 -1.52 8.35 -6.36
CA ILE A 74 -0.50 7.44 -6.89
C ILE A 74 0.61 8.23 -7.57
N GLN A 75 0.25 9.20 -8.42
CA GLN A 75 1.22 10.04 -9.12
C GLN A 75 2.08 10.84 -8.14
N ASP A 76 1.46 11.50 -7.17
CA ASP A 76 2.16 12.29 -6.15
C ASP A 76 3.12 11.42 -5.32
N ALA A 77 2.68 10.22 -4.92
CA ALA A 77 3.52 9.29 -4.15
C ALA A 77 4.74 8.83 -4.97
N VAL A 78 4.54 8.44 -6.23
CA VAL A 78 5.63 8.00 -7.11
C VAL A 78 6.58 9.14 -7.44
N ALA A 79 6.06 10.33 -7.75
CA ALA A 79 6.87 11.50 -8.03
C ALA A 79 7.72 11.89 -6.82
N THR A 80 7.15 11.85 -5.62
CA THR A 80 7.89 12.09 -4.36
C THR A 80 9.02 11.10 -4.17
N GLU A 81 8.77 9.80 -4.34
CA GLU A 81 9.79 8.76 -4.17
C GLU A 81 10.89 8.84 -5.23
N LEU A 82 10.56 9.18 -6.48
CA LEU A 82 11.55 9.38 -7.54
C LEU A 82 12.37 10.65 -7.32
N ALA A 83 11.75 11.74 -6.85
CA ALA A 83 12.48 12.95 -6.46
C ALA A 83 13.45 12.68 -5.30
N ASN A 84 13.05 11.89 -4.30
CA ASN A 84 13.92 11.46 -3.21
C ASN A 84 15.11 10.63 -3.70
N LYS A 85 14.98 9.94 -4.85
CA LYS A 85 16.06 9.21 -5.52
C LYS A 85 16.91 10.10 -6.45
N GLY A 86 16.57 11.38 -6.60
CA GLY A 86 17.31 12.35 -7.41
C GLY A 86 16.81 12.51 -8.86
N TYR A 87 15.68 11.89 -9.22
CA TYR A 87 15.10 12.05 -10.56
C TYR A 87 14.25 13.32 -10.66
N ILE A 88 14.18 13.89 -11.86
CA ILE A 88 13.43 15.11 -12.15
C ILE A 88 12.27 14.77 -13.09
N GLU A 89 11.06 15.13 -12.68
CA GLU A 89 9.89 15.03 -13.57
C GLU A 89 9.94 16.12 -14.63
N ILE A 90 9.76 15.74 -15.90
CA ILE A 90 9.65 16.69 -17.02
C ILE A 90 8.29 16.55 -17.72
N MET A 91 7.68 17.68 -18.05
CA MET A 91 6.36 17.75 -18.71
C MET A 91 6.45 17.72 -20.24
N ALA A 92 7.59 18.12 -20.79
CA ALA A 92 7.81 18.24 -22.23
C ALA A 92 9.27 17.91 -22.56
N GLY A 93 9.48 17.35 -23.74
CA GLY A 93 10.78 16.85 -24.20
C GLY A 93 10.89 15.33 -24.09
N ASN A 94 12.11 14.82 -24.34
CA ASN A 94 12.41 13.40 -24.21
C ASN A 94 12.96 13.15 -22.81
N SER A 95 12.22 12.38 -22.00
CA SER A 95 12.72 11.90 -20.71
C SER A 95 13.60 10.68 -20.90
N ASP A 96 14.53 10.45 -19.96
CA ASP A 96 15.41 9.28 -20.01
C ASP A 96 14.63 7.96 -19.81
N PHE A 97 13.52 8.02 -19.07
CA PHE A 97 12.59 6.90 -18.92
C PHE A 97 11.15 7.36 -18.70
N HIS A 98 10.22 6.43 -18.87
CA HIS A 98 8.79 6.65 -18.68
C HIS A 98 8.24 5.81 -17.54
N VAL A 99 7.25 6.36 -16.83
CA VAL A 99 6.55 5.67 -15.74
C VAL A 99 5.08 5.50 -16.08
N THR A 100 4.54 4.32 -15.80
CA THR A 100 3.11 4.01 -15.90
C THR A 100 2.68 3.07 -14.79
N TYR A 101 1.38 2.96 -14.55
CA TYR A 101 0.81 2.03 -13.58
C TYR A 101 -0.58 1.57 -14.01
N TYR A 102 -0.96 0.39 -13.52
CA TYR A 102 -2.27 -0.20 -13.76
C TYR A 102 -2.92 -0.54 -12.42
N VAL A 103 -4.21 -0.27 -12.29
CA VAL A 103 -4.99 -0.61 -11.10
C VAL A 103 -5.96 -1.73 -11.47
N GLY A 104 -5.67 -2.94 -11.00
CA GLY A 104 -6.58 -4.08 -11.09
C GLY A 104 -7.52 -4.14 -9.88
N ARG A 105 -8.77 -4.55 -10.08
CA ARG A 105 -9.65 -5.00 -9.02
C ARG A 105 -9.91 -6.49 -9.20
N GLU A 106 -9.51 -7.30 -8.23
CA GLU A 106 -9.85 -8.72 -8.23
C GLU A 106 -11.17 -8.91 -7.47
N GLU A 107 -12.27 -9.12 -8.20
CA GLU A 107 -13.56 -9.46 -7.60
C GLU A 107 -13.60 -10.98 -7.34
N ARG A 108 -13.40 -11.38 -6.08
CA ARG A 108 -13.54 -12.78 -5.67
C ARG A 108 -15.03 -13.10 -5.52
N ILE A 109 -15.68 -13.53 -6.61
CA ILE A 109 -17.03 -14.09 -6.52
C ILE A 109 -16.93 -15.48 -5.86
N GLN A 110 -17.41 -15.58 -4.62
CA GLN A 110 -17.49 -16.85 -3.91
C GLN A 110 -18.72 -17.62 -4.42
N VAL A 111 -18.53 -18.48 -5.43
CA VAL A 111 -19.61 -19.30 -5.98
C VAL A 111 -19.90 -20.45 -5.01
N GLN A 112 -20.97 -20.34 -4.23
CA GLN A 112 -21.51 -21.50 -3.51
C GLN A 112 -22.20 -22.42 -4.54
N PRO A 113 -21.80 -23.69 -4.69
CA PRO A 113 -22.48 -24.59 -5.60
C PRO A 113 -23.92 -24.79 -5.10
N MET A 114 -24.88 -24.40 -5.93
CA MET A 114 -26.30 -24.67 -5.69
C MET A 114 -26.50 -26.19 -5.69
N ARG A 115 -26.87 -26.74 -4.53
CA ARG A 115 -27.19 -28.17 -4.38
C ARG A 115 -28.55 -28.42 -5.04
N VAL A 116 -28.54 -28.91 -6.29
CA VAL A 116 -29.74 -29.40 -6.97
C VAL A 116 -30.16 -30.70 -6.28
N ARG A 117 -31.42 -30.76 -5.84
CA ARG A 117 -32.02 -31.87 -5.09
C ARG A 117 -32.58 -32.93 -6.04
#